data_AF-A0A2X4TAB3-F1
#
_entry.id   AF-A0A2X4TAB3-F1
#
_cell.length_a   1.000
_cell.length_b   1.000
_cell.length_c   1.000
_cell.angle_alpha   90.00
_cell.angle_beta   90.00
_cell.angle_gamma   90.00
#
_symmetry.space_group_name_H-M   'P 1'
#
loop_
_entity.id
_entity.type
_entity.pdbx_description
1 polymer ?
#
loop_
_entity_poly.entity_id
_entity_poly.type
_entity_poly.pdbx_seq_one_letter_code
_entity_poly.pdbx_strand_id
1 'polypeptide(L)'
;MIGVYSPELVLPIAETLRVLGYQRAAVVHSGGMDEVSLHAPTIVAELHDGEIKSYQLTAEDFGLTPYHQDQLVGGTPEENRDILTRLLQGKGDAAHEAAVAANVAMLMRLHGQEDLKANAQTVLDVLRNGTAYDRVTALAARG
;
A
#
# COMPACT_ATOMS: atom_id res chain seq x y z
N MET A 1 -3.13 7.86 -2.63
CA MET A 1 -2.34 6.94 -3.48
C MET A 1 -3.28 6.29 -4.47
N ILE A 2 -2.88 6.16 -5.73
CA ILE A 2 -3.68 5.55 -6.79
C ILE A 2 -2.83 4.48 -7.49
N GLY A 3 -3.39 3.29 -7.65
CA GLY A 3 -2.83 2.22 -8.44
C GLY A 3 -3.25 2.28 -9.90
N VAL A 4 -2.37 1.84 -10.82
CA VAL A 4 -2.72 1.66 -12.23
C VAL A 4 -2.24 0.31 -12.77
N TYR A 5 -3.03 -0.29 -13.65
CA TYR A 5 -2.76 -1.62 -14.20
C TYR A 5 -1.58 -1.64 -15.20
N SER A 6 -1.19 -0.49 -15.76
CA SER A 6 -0.12 -0.36 -16.76
C SER A 6 0.91 0.66 -16.32
N PRO A 7 2.22 0.39 -16.50
CA PRO A 7 3.28 1.35 -16.16
C PRO A 7 3.17 2.65 -16.97
N GLU A 8 2.61 2.59 -18.18
CA GLU A 8 2.44 3.76 -19.06
C GLU A 8 1.41 4.76 -18.51
N LEU A 9 0.53 4.34 -17.60
CA LEU A 9 -0.49 5.20 -16.99
C LEU A 9 0.03 5.96 -15.76
N VAL A 10 1.20 5.60 -15.22
CA VAL A 10 1.71 6.18 -13.98
C VAL A 10 1.87 7.70 -14.09
N LEU A 11 2.58 8.17 -15.12
CA LEU A 11 2.82 9.60 -15.32
C LEU A 11 1.55 10.37 -15.79
N PRO A 12 0.77 9.89 -16.79
CA PRO A 12 -0.44 10.59 -17.23
C PRO A 12 -1.47 10.82 -16.12
N ILE A 13 -1.65 9.85 -15.22
CA ILE A 13 -2.57 10.01 -14.08
C ILE A 13 -2.01 11.02 -13.08
N ALA A 14 -0.70 11.02 -12.80
CA ALA A 14 -0.08 12.02 -11.92
C ALA A 14 -0.22 13.44 -12.48
N GLU A 15 -0.05 13.63 -13.79
CA GLU A 15 -0.30 14.91 -14.45
C GLU A 15 -1.77 15.34 -14.36
N THR A 16 -2.70 14.38 -14.49
CA THR A 16 -4.13 14.64 -14.31
C THR A 16 -4.43 15.12 -12.89
N LEU A 17 -3.87 14.46 -11.86
CA LEU A 17 -4.03 14.88 -10.47
C LEU A 17 -3.48 16.30 -10.22
N ARG A 18 -2.36 16.65 -10.86
CA ARG A 18 -1.82 18.02 -10.81
C ARG A 18 -2.79 19.03 -11.41
N VAL A 19 -3.38 18.74 -12.57
CA VAL A 19 -4.38 19.60 -13.22
C VAL A 19 -5.64 19.75 -12.36
N LEU A 20 -6.06 18.68 -11.67
CA LEU A 20 -7.19 18.69 -10.74
C LEU A 20 -6.90 19.42 -9.41
N GLY A 21 -5.67 19.88 -9.18
CA GLY A 21 -5.30 20.68 -8.01
C GLY A 21 -4.94 19.87 -6.76
N TYR A 22 -4.66 18.57 -6.90
CA TYR A 22 -4.13 17.78 -5.77
C TYR A 22 -2.78 18.34 -5.32
N GLN A 23 -2.61 18.53 -4.01
CA GLN A 23 -1.36 19.05 -3.44
C GLN A 23 -0.29 17.96 -3.34
N ARG A 24 -0.71 16.75 -2.91
CA ARG A 24 0.18 15.61 -2.78
C ARG A 24 -0.52 14.32 -3.20
N ALA A 25 0.12 13.55 -4.06
CA ALA A 25 -0.38 12.26 -4.53
C ALA A 25 0.76 11.36 -4.98
N ALA A 26 0.51 10.06 -5.03
CA ALA A 26 1.38 9.13 -5.72
C ALA A 26 0.55 8.19 -6.57
N VAL A 27 1.00 8.02 -7.82
CA VAL A 27 0.51 7.00 -8.73
C VAL A 27 1.54 5.89 -8.81
N VAL A 28 1.09 4.64 -8.67
CA VAL A 28 1.97 3.48 -8.57
C VAL A 28 1.57 2.37 -9.53
N HIS A 29 2.58 1.64 -10.00
CA HIS A 29 2.43 0.38 -10.75
C HIS A 29 3.58 -0.55 -10.40
N SER A 30 3.32 -1.84 -10.22
CA SER A 30 4.37 -2.79 -9.85
C SER A 30 4.12 -4.19 -10.39
N GLY A 31 4.95 -4.65 -11.33
CA GLY A 31 4.96 -6.05 -11.77
C GLY A 31 3.63 -6.58 -12.33
N GLY A 32 2.78 -5.71 -12.90
CA GLY A 32 1.44 -6.08 -13.36
C GLY A 32 0.32 -5.83 -12.34
N MET A 33 0.66 -5.37 -11.14
CA MET A 33 -0.29 -4.99 -10.10
C MET A 33 -0.48 -3.47 -10.02
N ASP A 34 -1.68 -3.06 -9.62
CA ASP A 34 -2.09 -1.68 -9.36
C ASP A 34 -1.85 -1.28 -7.89
N GLU A 35 -0.71 -1.68 -7.33
CA GLU A 35 -0.34 -1.40 -5.94
C GLU A 35 1.17 -1.32 -5.78
N VAL A 36 1.64 -0.93 -4.59
CA VAL A 36 3.03 -1.18 -4.19
C VAL A 36 3.18 -2.68 -3.93
N SER A 37 4.09 -3.33 -4.66
CA SER A 37 4.30 -4.78 -4.54
C SER A 37 5.65 -5.12 -3.92
N LEU A 38 5.72 -6.28 -3.25
CA LEU A 38 6.95 -6.82 -2.68
C LEU A 38 7.66 -7.84 -3.57
N HIS A 39 7.02 -8.27 -4.67
CA HIS A 39 7.57 -9.26 -5.60
C HIS A 39 8.31 -8.62 -6.80
N ALA A 40 8.18 -7.30 -6.98
CA ALA A 40 8.77 -6.55 -8.10
C ALA A 40 8.99 -5.07 -7.71
N PRO A 41 9.90 -4.34 -8.38
CA PRO A 41 10.01 -2.90 -8.21
C PRO A 41 8.72 -2.16 -8.58
N THR A 42 8.36 -1.17 -7.77
CA THR A 42 7.22 -0.28 -7.99
C THR A 42 7.68 1.00 -8.69
N ILE A 43 7.07 1.31 -9.82
CA ILE A 43 7.22 2.58 -10.53
C ILE A 43 6.28 3.59 -9.87
N VAL A 44 6.82 4.76 -9.51
CA VAL A 44 6.08 5.81 -8.80
C VAL A 44 6.19 7.13 -9.57
N ALA A 45 5.07 7.82 -9.73
CA ALA A 45 5.04 9.26 -9.98
C ALA A 45 4.41 9.95 -8.77
N GLU A 46 5.23 10.64 -7.98
CA GLU A 46 4.78 11.42 -6.81
C GLU A 46 4.60 12.88 -7.21
N LEU A 47 3.39 13.40 -7.01
CA LEU A 47 3.05 14.81 -7.07
C LEU A 47 3.24 15.40 -5.66
N HIS A 48 3.97 16.51 -5.55
CA HIS A 48 4.13 17.28 -4.33
C HIS A 48 4.26 18.77 -4.69
N ASP A 49 3.31 19.59 -4.24
CA ASP A 49 3.29 21.04 -4.43
C ASP A 49 3.47 21.48 -5.89
N GLY A 50 2.80 20.77 -6.81
CA GLY A 50 2.81 21.05 -8.25
C GLY A 50 3.98 20.41 -9.01
N GLU A 51 4.99 19.88 -8.32
CA GLU A 51 6.10 19.13 -8.93
C GLU A 51 5.78 17.63 -8.99
N ILE A 52 6.08 16.99 -10.12
CA ILE A 52 5.99 15.53 -10.26
C ILE A 52 7.40 14.96 -10.33
N LYS A 53 7.71 14.01 -9.46
CA LYS A 53 8.96 13.25 -9.48
C LYS A 53 8.67 11.78 -9.76
N SER A 54 9.38 11.24 -10.74
CA SER A 54 9.30 9.82 -11.10
C SER A 54 10.50 9.06 -10.55
N TYR A 55 10.26 7.94 -9.90
CA TYR A 55 11.28 7.08 -9.32
C TYR A 55 10.77 5.64 -9.18
N GLN A 56 11.64 4.74 -8.72
CA GLN A 56 11.27 3.37 -8.40
C GLN A 56 11.52 3.09 -6.92
N LEU A 57 10.68 2.24 -6.34
CA LEU A 57 10.84 1.69 -5.00
C LEU A 57 10.90 0.17 -5.06
N THR A 58 11.55 -0.42 -4.08
CA THR A 58 11.67 -1.86 -3.86
C THR A 58 11.23 -2.20 -2.43
N ALA A 59 11.07 -3.49 -2.10
CA ALA A 59 10.76 -3.92 -0.74
C ALA A 59 11.76 -3.37 0.31
N GLU A 60 13.04 -3.25 -0.07
CA GLU A 60 14.11 -2.77 0.82
C GLU A 60 13.95 -1.30 1.21
N ASP A 61 13.33 -0.47 0.35
CA ASP A 61 13.06 0.94 0.64
C ASP A 61 12.04 1.10 1.78
N PHE A 62 11.19 0.10 1.98
CA PHE A 62 10.27 -0.01 3.12
C PHE A 62 10.87 -0.78 4.31
N GLY A 63 12.10 -1.29 4.20
CA GLY A 63 12.70 -2.14 5.22
C GLY A 63 12.07 -3.52 5.31
N LEU A 64 11.42 -3.98 4.24
CA LEU A 64 10.73 -5.26 4.14
C LEU A 64 11.51 -6.22 3.26
N THR A 65 11.30 -7.52 3.45
CA THR A 65 11.83 -8.55 2.57
C THR A 65 10.93 -8.74 1.36
N PRO A 66 11.48 -9.04 0.17
CA PRO A 66 10.68 -9.47 -0.97
C PRO A 66 9.91 -10.75 -0.67
N TYR A 67 8.73 -10.90 -1.30
CA TYR A 67 7.90 -12.12 -1.23
C TYR A 67 7.55 -12.56 -2.66
N HIS A 68 7.27 -13.84 -2.85
CA HIS A 68 6.72 -14.33 -4.11
C HIS A 68 5.24 -13.96 -4.23
N GLN A 69 4.79 -13.72 -5.47
CA GLN A 69 3.40 -13.38 -5.76
C GLN A 69 2.43 -14.45 -5.22
N ASP A 70 2.78 -15.73 -5.30
CA ASP A 70 1.98 -16.86 -4.81
C ASP A 70 1.68 -16.80 -3.31
N GLN A 71 2.48 -16.05 -2.52
CA GLN A 71 2.27 -15.88 -1.09
C GLN A 71 1.23 -14.80 -0.75
N LEU A 72 0.80 -14.03 -1.75
CA LEU A 72 -0.20 -12.95 -1.65
C LEU A 72 -1.50 -13.31 -2.38
N VAL A 73 -1.59 -14.53 -2.92
CA VAL A 73 -2.75 -14.99 -3.68
C VAL A 73 -3.94 -15.15 -2.73
N GLY A 74 -5.04 -14.48 -3.07
CA GLY A 74 -6.33 -14.70 -2.43
C GLY A 74 -6.99 -16.00 -2.89
N GLY A 75 -8.14 -16.30 -2.30
CA GLY A 75 -8.94 -17.47 -2.63
C GLY A 75 -10.39 -17.12 -2.98
N THR A 76 -11.30 -18.00 -2.58
CA THR A 76 -12.73 -17.79 -2.54
C THR A 76 -13.12 -16.58 -1.67
N PRO A 77 -14.34 -16.03 -1.81
CA PRO A 77 -14.81 -14.94 -0.96
C PRO A 77 -14.71 -15.24 0.54
N GLU A 78 -15.02 -16.46 0.96
CA GLU A 78 -14.95 -16.90 2.35
C GLU A 78 -13.50 -16.98 2.85
N GLU A 79 -12.59 -17.52 2.03
CA GLU A 79 -11.16 -17.55 2.34
C GLU A 79 -10.59 -16.13 2.44
N ASN A 80 -10.95 -15.23 1.54
CA ASN A 80 -10.51 -13.83 1.57
C ASN A 80 -11.02 -13.10 2.82
N ARG A 81 -12.27 -13.34 3.23
CA ARG A 81 -12.82 -12.82 4.49
C ARG A 81 -11.98 -13.29 5.67
N ASP A 82 -11.65 -14.58 5.72
CA ASP A 82 -10.92 -15.17 6.84
C ASP A 82 -9.46 -14.71 6.87
N ILE A 83 -8.81 -14.60 5.71
CA ILE A 83 -7.46 -14.02 5.56
C ILE A 83 -7.45 -12.57 6.09
N LEU A 84 -8.36 -11.73 5.61
CA LEU A 84 -8.43 -10.33 6.02
C LEU A 84 -8.77 -10.19 7.51
N THR A 85 -9.69 -11.00 8.02
CA THR A 85 -10.07 -11.00 9.45
C THR A 85 -8.87 -11.37 10.32
N ARG A 86 -8.16 -12.45 9.99
CA ARG A 86 -6.95 -12.86 10.72
C ARG A 86 -5.88 -11.77 10.68
N LEU A 87 -5.63 -11.21 9.51
CA LEU A 87 -4.64 -10.14 9.32
C LEU A 87 -4.91 -8.95 10.23
N LEU A 88 -6.13 -8.43 10.22
CA LEU A 88 -6.49 -7.25 11.00
C LEU A 88 -6.58 -7.54 12.51
N GLN A 89 -6.71 -8.81 12.92
CA GLN A 89 -6.65 -9.27 14.30
C GLN A 89 -5.22 -9.62 14.78
N GLY A 90 -4.19 -9.34 13.98
CA GLY A 90 -2.79 -9.63 14.33
C GLY A 90 -2.38 -11.10 14.21
N LYS A 91 -3.11 -11.88 13.39
CA LYS A 91 -2.88 -13.32 13.15
C LYS A 91 -2.72 -13.62 11.65
N GLY A 92 -2.32 -12.60 10.88
CA GLY A 92 -2.10 -12.70 9.44
C GLY A 92 -0.82 -13.44 9.08
N ASP A 93 -0.69 -13.77 7.80
CA ASP A 93 0.56 -14.31 7.26
C ASP A 93 1.52 -13.14 6.98
N ALA A 94 2.82 -13.36 7.19
CA ALA A 94 3.82 -12.29 7.11
C ALA A 94 3.86 -11.56 5.76
N ALA A 95 3.59 -12.27 4.66
CA ALA A 95 3.50 -11.68 3.32
C ALA A 95 2.36 -10.65 3.24
N HIS A 96 1.16 -11.01 3.73
CA HIS A 96 0.00 -10.12 3.77
C HIS A 96 0.23 -8.91 4.69
N GLU A 97 0.87 -9.11 5.85
CA GLU A 97 1.27 -8.00 6.74
C GLU A 97 2.19 -7.01 6.03
N ALA A 98 3.23 -7.53 5.37
CA ALA A 98 4.21 -6.72 4.68
C ALA A 98 3.61 -5.97 3.48
N ALA A 99 2.71 -6.60 2.71
CA ALA A 99 2.04 -5.96 1.57
C ALA A 99 1.17 -4.78 2.01
N VAL A 100 0.40 -4.93 3.10
CA VAL A 100 -0.35 -3.83 3.71
C VAL A 100 0.60 -2.75 4.24
N ALA A 101 1.68 -3.14 4.92
CA ALA A 101 2.65 -2.20 5.46
C ALA A 101 3.27 -1.31 4.38
N ALA A 102 3.67 -1.86 3.23
CA ALA A 102 4.26 -1.09 2.13
C ALA A 102 3.27 -0.06 1.55
N ASN A 103 2.03 -0.47 1.27
CA ASN A 103 1.00 0.41 0.71
C ASN A 103 0.60 1.53 1.69
N VAL A 104 0.40 1.19 2.97
CA VAL A 104 0.06 2.18 4.00
C VAL A 104 1.25 3.09 4.32
N ALA A 105 2.49 2.59 4.29
CA ALA A 105 3.67 3.41 4.46
C ALA A 105 3.81 4.49 3.38
N MET A 106 3.51 4.13 2.12
CA MET A 106 3.44 5.09 1.03
C MET A 106 2.32 6.11 1.24
N LEU A 107 1.15 5.67 1.72
CA LEU A 107 0.05 6.57 2.06
C LEU A 107 0.42 7.54 3.20
N MET A 108 1.13 7.08 4.22
CA MET A 108 1.62 7.90 5.34
C MET A 108 2.62 8.97 4.87
N ARG A 109 3.50 8.63 3.91
CA ARG A 109 4.37 9.61 3.25
C ARG A 109 3.60 10.74 2.62
N LEU A 110 2.51 10.44 1.90
CA LEU A 110 1.65 11.48 1.32
C LEU A 110 1.01 12.41 2.37
N HIS A 111 1.06 12.05 3.65
CA HIS A 111 0.57 12.84 4.79
C HIS A 111 1.72 13.37 5.67
N GLY A 112 2.94 13.48 5.13
CA GLY A 112 4.08 14.15 5.78
C GLY A 112 4.99 13.23 6.60
N GLN A 113 4.75 11.92 6.64
CA GLN A 113 5.67 10.99 7.28
C GLN A 113 6.69 10.46 6.26
N GLU A 114 7.80 11.16 6.06
CA GLU A 114 8.69 10.90 4.91
C GLU A 114 9.48 9.57 4.97
N ASP A 115 9.70 9.01 6.17
CA ASP A 115 10.49 7.78 6.36
C ASP A 115 9.63 6.52 6.13
N LEU A 116 9.76 5.93 4.93
CA LEU A 116 9.03 4.74 4.53
C LEU A 116 9.30 3.52 5.45
N LYS A 117 10.52 3.39 6.00
CA LYS A 117 10.88 2.26 6.88
C LYS A 117 10.21 2.40 8.24
N ALA A 118 10.28 3.60 8.82
CA ALA A 118 9.61 3.90 10.07
C ALA A 118 8.08 3.77 9.94
N ASN A 119 7.53 4.21 8.81
CA ASN A 119 6.10 4.06 8.53
C ASN A 119 5.70 2.59 8.42
N ALA A 120 6.42 1.79 7.64
CA ALA A 120 6.13 0.37 7.48
C ALA A 120 6.17 -0.36 8.83
N GLN A 121 7.17 -0.07 9.66
CA GLN A 121 7.25 -0.63 11.02
C GLN A 121 6.05 -0.23 11.88
N THR A 122 5.64 1.05 11.84
CA THR A 122 4.45 1.54 12.56
C THR A 122 3.19 0.78 12.15
N VAL A 123 3.03 0.52 10.84
CA VAL A 123 1.88 -0.24 10.33
C VAL A 123 1.91 -1.69 10.80
N LEU A 124 3.07 -2.34 10.76
CA LEU A 124 3.22 -3.71 11.27
C LEU A 124 2.85 -3.81 12.75
N ASP A 125 3.26 -2.85 13.57
CA ASP A 125 2.93 -2.82 15.00
C ASP A 125 1.43 -2.67 15.24
N VAL A 126 0.75 -1.85 14.41
CA VAL A 126 -0.71 -1.68 14.44
C VAL A 126 -1.45 -2.93 13.98
N LEU A 127 -0.98 -3.61 12.94
CA LEU A 127 -1.58 -4.86 12.48
C LEU A 127 -1.48 -5.95 13.55
N ARG A 128 -0.29 -6.12 14.13
CA ARG A 128 0.02 -7.20 15.08
C ARG A 128 -0.68 -7.04 16.43
N ASN A 129 -1.02 -5.82 16.82
CA ASN A 129 -1.77 -5.59 18.06
C ASN A 129 -3.29 -5.81 17.91
N GLY A 130 -3.78 -6.03 16.68
CA GLY A 130 -5.17 -6.38 16.39
C GLY A 130 -6.18 -5.21 16.47
N THR A 131 -5.75 -4.01 16.85
CA THR A 131 -6.64 -2.84 17.00
C THR A 131 -7.22 -2.33 15.67
N ALA A 132 -6.61 -2.72 14.54
CA ALA A 132 -7.16 -2.44 13.23
C ALA A 132 -8.54 -3.09 13.04
N TYR A 133 -8.75 -4.31 13.56
CA TYR A 133 -10.03 -5.00 13.47
C TYR A 133 -11.15 -4.31 14.26
N ASP A 134 -10.82 -3.60 15.34
CA ASP A 134 -11.80 -2.83 16.12
C ASP A 134 -12.47 -1.74 15.28
N ARG A 135 -11.79 -1.23 14.24
CA ARG A 135 -12.38 -0.27 13.30
C ARG A 135 -13.39 -0.93 12.37
N VAL A 136 -13.15 -2.19 11.98
CA VAL A 136 -14.10 -2.97 11.19
C VAL A 136 -15.37 -3.23 11.99
N THR A 137 -15.25 -3.68 13.24
CA THR A 137 -16.41 -3.93 14.11
C THR A 137 -17.18 -2.65 14.42
N ALA A 138 -16.47 -1.55 14.71
CA ALA A 138 -17.09 -0.25 14.95
C ALA A 138 -17.81 0.32 13.71
N LEU A 139 -17.31 0.03 12.50
CA LEU A 139 -17.98 0.42 11.25
C LEU A 139 -19.21 -0.45 10.98
N ALA A 140 -19.10 -1.77 11.14
CA ALA A 140 -20.22 -2.71 10.96
C ALA A 140 -21.38 -2.46 11.93
N ALA A 141 -21.09 -1.93 13.12
CA ALA A 141 -22.11 -1.52 14.08
C ALA A 141 -22.93 -0.28 13.63
N ARG A 142 -22.58 0.36 12.51
CA ARG A 142 -23.26 1.55 11.98
C ARG A 142 -24.37 1.26 10.96
N GLY A 143 -24.54 0.00 10.53
CA GLY A 143 -25.56 -0.44 9.56
C GLY A 143 -24.99 -0.73 8.18
#